data_AF-A0A1F8NVJ4-F1
#
_entry.id   AF-A0A1F8NVJ4-F1
#
_cell.length_a   1.000
_cell.length_b   1.000
_cell.length_c   1.000
_cell.angle_alpha   90.00
_cell.angle_beta   90.00
_cell.angle_gamma   90.00
#
_symmetry.space_group_name_H-M   'P 1'
#
loop_
_entity.id
_entity.type
_entity.pdbx_description
1 polymer ?
#
loop_
_entity_poly.entity_id
_entity_poly.type
_entity_poly.pdbx_seq_one_letter_code
_entity_poly.pdbx_strand_id
1 'polypeptide(L)'
;MTPGPLFSRRYAGGWLVLTPGLVTFGGPYPDLAAHLLERIELARPSLCLCASGSDLGVAGRFSGEIEGLLDRECPVTLLGGTAGIPSEPALVVLCGGDAAAWVEALAEETPIGKSLATLAEESLILAAGPAAAALGAWIAPAGEADLIGGCSWLTDAIVLPEVADPGEAARVRERLASPARLYAVGLPEGAILALGPEGRVELWGSVRPTILLGAGWRNA
;
A
#
# COMPACT_ATOMS: atom_id res chain seq x y z
N MET A 1 7.56 -18.22 -23.51
CA MET A 1 6.69 -17.39 -22.66
C MET A 1 7.48 -16.16 -22.29
N THR A 2 7.06 -14.98 -22.74
CA THR A 2 7.66 -13.71 -22.32
C THR A 2 7.43 -13.53 -20.82
N PRO A 3 8.39 -13.03 -20.04
CA PRO A 3 8.18 -12.77 -18.64
C PRO A 3 7.12 -11.69 -18.44
N GLY A 4 6.23 -11.90 -17.46
CA GLY A 4 5.22 -10.92 -17.08
C GLY A 4 5.85 -9.66 -16.46
N PRO A 5 5.09 -8.56 -16.34
CA PRO A 5 5.61 -7.33 -15.75
C PRO A 5 5.94 -7.52 -14.26
N LEU A 6 7.00 -6.85 -13.79
CA LEU A 6 7.46 -6.91 -12.40
C LEU A 6 6.33 -6.52 -11.42
N PHE A 7 5.70 -5.36 -11.63
CA PHE A 7 4.62 -4.86 -10.80
C PHE A 7 3.25 -5.31 -11.30
N SER A 8 3.05 -6.62 -11.39
CA SER A 8 1.76 -7.20 -11.74
C SER A 8 0.75 -6.92 -10.61
N ARG A 9 -0.39 -6.32 -10.96
CA ARG A 9 -1.45 -5.96 -10.01
C ARG A 9 -2.71 -6.77 -10.27
N ARG A 10 -3.40 -7.12 -9.19
CA ARG A 10 -4.72 -7.75 -9.25
C ARG A 10 -5.80 -6.77 -9.71
N TYR A 11 -5.76 -5.55 -9.17
CA TYR A 11 -6.65 -4.44 -9.52
C TYR A 11 -5.81 -3.33 -10.14
N ALA A 12 -6.08 -3.00 -11.40
CA ALA A 12 -5.15 -2.26 -12.24
C ALA A 12 -5.73 -0.98 -12.89
N GLY A 13 -7.01 -0.69 -12.67
CA GLY A 13 -7.70 0.48 -13.21
C GLY A 13 -7.40 1.78 -12.45
N GLY A 14 -7.13 1.70 -11.14
CA GLY A 14 -6.82 2.85 -10.30
C GLY A 14 -5.34 2.97 -9.95
N TRP A 15 -5.04 3.89 -9.02
CA TRP A 15 -3.70 4.11 -8.48
C TRP A 15 -3.51 3.36 -7.17
N LEU A 16 -2.37 2.69 -7.02
CA LEU A 16 -1.93 2.08 -5.78
C LEU A 16 -0.62 2.73 -5.34
N VAL A 17 -0.66 3.46 -4.23
CA VAL A 17 0.47 4.22 -3.69
C VAL A 17 0.93 3.56 -2.40
N LEU A 18 2.18 3.12 -2.37
CA LEU A 18 2.79 2.43 -1.24
C LEU A 18 3.76 3.39 -0.54
N THR A 19 3.60 3.51 0.78
CA THR A 19 4.43 4.37 1.64
C THR A 19 4.97 3.58 2.84
N PRO A 20 6.16 3.94 3.37
CA PRO A 20 6.78 3.27 4.52
C PRO A 20 5.93 3.32 5.79
N GLY A 21 5.11 4.36 5.93
CA GLY A 21 4.26 4.63 7.08
C GLY A 21 3.36 5.82 6.74
N LEU A 22 2.59 6.31 7.72
CA LEU A 22 1.85 7.55 7.51
C LEU A 22 2.82 8.69 7.26
N VAL A 23 2.63 9.36 6.13
CA VAL A 23 3.46 10.47 5.66
C VAL A 23 2.85 11.80 6.08
N THR A 24 3.63 12.86 6.07
CA THR A 24 3.12 14.23 6.23
C THR A 24 3.42 15.01 4.96
N PHE A 25 2.57 15.97 4.60
CA PHE A 25 2.84 16.85 3.47
C PHE A 25 4.06 17.73 3.75
N GLY A 26 4.94 17.84 2.76
CA GLY A 26 6.22 18.53 2.92
C GLY A 26 7.30 17.64 3.54
N GLY A 27 8.38 18.27 4.02
CA GLY A 27 9.54 17.55 4.57
C GLY A 27 10.12 16.54 3.56
N PRO A 28 10.20 15.24 3.89
CA PRO A 28 10.73 14.21 2.97
C PRO A 28 9.79 13.86 1.80
N TYR A 29 8.56 14.40 1.78
CA TYR A 29 7.55 14.16 0.74
C TYR A 29 7.04 15.48 0.11
N PRO A 30 7.93 16.29 -0.50
CA PRO A 30 7.59 17.65 -0.93
C PRO A 30 6.49 17.71 -2.00
N ASP A 31 6.45 16.72 -2.90
CA ASP A 31 5.58 16.73 -4.08
C ASP A 31 4.31 15.87 -3.91
N LEU A 32 4.13 15.21 -2.77
CA LEU A 32 3.02 14.30 -2.55
C LEU A 32 1.66 14.98 -2.73
N ALA A 33 1.51 16.21 -2.20
CA ALA A 33 0.28 16.97 -2.32
C ALA A 33 -0.08 17.25 -3.80
N ALA A 34 0.91 17.67 -4.60
CA ALA A 34 0.74 17.91 -6.03
C ALA A 34 0.35 16.62 -6.76
N HIS A 35 1.04 15.50 -6.46
CA HIS A 35 0.73 14.22 -7.06
C HIS A 35 -0.69 13.74 -6.78
N LEU A 36 -1.17 13.90 -5.54
CA LEU A 36 -2.55 13.58 -5.18
C LEU A 36 -3.55 14.45 -5.95
N LEU A 37 -3.37 15.77 -5.93
CA LEU A 37 -4.27 16.72 -6.60
C LEU A 37 -4.37 16.49 -8.12
N GLU A 38 -3.31 16.01 -8.75
CA GLU A 38 -3.29 15.67 -10.18
C GLU A 38 -4.07 14.39 -10.53
N ARG A 39 -4.33 13.51 -9.56
CA ARG A 39 -4.81 12.13 -9.80
C ARG A 39 -6.18 11.82 -9.21
N ILE A 40 -6.63 12.62 -8.26
CA ILE A 40 -7.93 12.42 -7.62
C ILE A 40 -8.96 13.40 -8.18
N GLU A 41 -10.20 12.93 -8.31
CA GLU A 41 -11.31 13.81 -8.65
C GLU A 41 -11.80 14.53 -7.38
N LEU A 42 -11.54 15.83 -7.27
CA LEU A 42 -11.81 16.64 -6.08
C LEU A 42 -13.29 16.69 -5.68
N ALA A 43 -14.21 16.36 -6.61
CA ALA A 43 -15.64 16.28 -6.36
C ALA A 43 -16.06 15.02 -5.59
N ARG A 44 -15.26 13.96 -5.63
CA ARG A 44 -15.51 12.69 -4.92
C ARG A 44 -14.93 12.74 -3.50
N PRO A 45 -15.50 11.96 -2.55
CA PRO A 45 -15.06 11.99 -1.15
C PRO A 45 -13.68 11.35 -0.94
N SER A 46 -13.11 11.60 0.23
CA SER A 46 -11.89 10.94 0.72
C SER A 46 -12.22 10.14 1.98
N LEU A 47 -11.41 9.13 2.30
CA LEU A 47 -11.59 8.29 3.49
C LEU A 47 -10.24 7.83 4.04
N CYS A 48 -10.11 7.82 5.35
CA CYS A 48 -9.00 7.17 6.05
C CYS A 48 -9.49 5.93 6.80
N LEU A 49 -9.03 4.75 6.42
CA LEU A 49 -9.34 3.47 7.05
C LEU A 49 -8.17 3.02 7.93
N CYS A 50 -8.47 2.75 9.19
CA CYS A 50 -7.51 2.29 10.18
C CYS A 50 -7.82 0.86 10.61
N ALA A 51 -6.80 0.00 10.65
CA ALA A 51 -6.96 -1.33 11.24
C ALA A 51 -7.16 -1.25 12.77
N SER A 52 -7.67 -2.34 13.35
CA SER A 52 -7.79 -2.49 14.80
C SER A 52 -6.45 -2.27 15.49
N GLY A 53 -6.45 -1.63 16.67
CA GLY A 53 -5.23 -1.34 17.42
C GLY A 53 -4.41 -0.16 16.89
N SER A 54 -4.87 0.53 15.84
CA SER A 54 -4.22 1.76 15.34
C SER A 54 -4.27 2.90 16.36
N ASP A 55 -3.22 3.73 16.35
CA ASP A 55 -3.26 5.05 16.98
C ASP A 55 -4.07 6.02 16.11
N LEU A 56 -5.34 6.21 16.47
CA LEU A 56 -6.24 7.13 15.79
C LEU A 56 -5.79 8.59 15.85
N GLY A 57 -4.96 8.97 16.83
CA GLY A 57 -4.40 10.31 16.91
C GLY A 57 -3.40 10.58 15.77
N VAL A 58 -2.61 9.58 15.39
CA VAL A 58 -1.69 9.68 14.23
C VAL A 58 -2.50 9.75 12.93
N ALA A 59 -3.46 8.85 12.75
CA ALA A 59 -4.32 8.85 11.57
C ALA A 59 -5.13 10.14 11.43
N GLY A 60 -5.67 10.67 12.54
CA GLY A 60 -6.43 11.91 12.58
C GLY A 60 -5.59 13.13 12.18
N ARG A 61 -4.31 13.19 12.54
CA ARG A 61 -3.42 14.27 12.08
C ARG A 61 -3.22 14.24 10.57
N PHE A 62 -2.93 13.07 10.00
CA PHE A 62 -2.78 12.94 8.55
C PHE A 62 -4.10 13.21 7.82
N SER A 63 -5.23 12.73 8.35
CA SER A 63 -6.55 13.07 7.84
C SER A 63 -6.76 14.59 7.81
N GLY A 64 -6.44 15.30 8.89
CA GLY A 64 -6.55 16.76 8.94
C GLY A 64 -5.67 17.49 7.92
N GLU A 65 -4.50 16.95 7.57
CA GLU A 65 -3.67 17.46 6.48
C GLU A 65 -4.35 17.26 5.11
N ILE A 66 -4.95 16.09 4.87
CA ILE A 66 -5.75 15.81 3.67
C ILE A 66 -6.95 16.74 3.61
N GLU A 67 -7.63 16.97 4.74
CA GLU A 67 -8.76 17.90 4.82
C GLU A 67 -8.34 19.33 4.45
N GLY A 68 -7.21 19.80 4.99
CA GLY A 68 -6.65 21.10 4.64
C GLY A 68 -6.23 21.21 3.18
N LEU A 69 -5.72 20.12 2.59
CA LEU A 69 -5.34 20.08 1.17
C LEU A 69 -6.55 20.12 0.24
N LEU A 70 -7.61 19.39 0.59
CA LEU A 70 -8.79 19.20 -0.27
C LEU A 70 -9.94 20.17 0.05
N ASP A 71 -9.85 20.92 1.13
CA ASP A 71 -10.92 21.77 1.70
C ASP A 71 -12.23 20.98 1.94
N ARG A 72 -12.09 19.74 2.40
CA ARG A 72 -13.20 18.77 2.55
C ARG A 72 -12.91 17.75 3.64
N GLU A 73 -13.96 17.24 4.27
CA GLU A 73 -13.84 16.18 5.29
C GLU A 73 -13.19 14.90 4.73
N CYS A 74 -12.31 14.32 5.54
CA CYS A 74 -11.69 13.02 5.31
C CYS A 74 -11.87 12.22 6.61
N PRO A 75 -13.02 11.55 6.78
CA PRO A 75 -13.31 10.84 8.01
C PRO A 75 -12.32 9.71 8.26
N VAL A 76 -11.93 9.53 9.53
CA VAL A 76 -11.15 8.38 9.99
C VAL A 76 -12.09 7.31 10.52
N THR A 77 -12.06 6.12 9.91
CA THR A 77 -12.91 4.98 10.24
C THR A 77 -12.06 3.79 10.66
N LEU A 78 -12.42 3.14 11.77
CA LEU A 78 -11.85 1.87 12.17
C LEU A 78 -12.49 0.70 11.41
N LEU A 79 -11.67 -0.27 11.01
CA LEU A 79 -12.16 -1.55 10.50
C LEU A 79 -13.08 -2.22 11.53
N GLY A 80 -14.22 -2.73 11.07
CA GLY A 80 -15.26 -3.31 11.94
C GLY A 80 -16.13 -2.29 12.68
N GLY A 81 -15.89 -0.99 12.50
CA GLY A 81 -16.78 0.07 12.96
C GLY A 81 -18.13 0.08 12.22
N THR A 82 -19.07 0.87 12.74
CA THR A 82 -20.41 1.02 12.15
C THR A 82 -20.46 2.01 10.98
N ALA A 83 -19.41 2.80 10.78
CA ALA A 83 -19.30 3.72 9.66
C ALA A 83 -19.00 2.93 8.38
N GLY A 84 -19.86 3.10 7.37
CA GLY A 84 -19.65 2.52 6.05
C GLY A 84 -18.58 3.27 5.26
N ILE A 85 -18.05 2.63 4.22
CA ILE A 85 -17.27 3.33 3.20
C ILE A 85 -18.23 4.25 2.43
N PRO A 86 -17.91 5.54 2.22
CA PRO A 86 -18.69 6.42 1.35
C PRO A 86 -18.81 5.84 -0.07
N SER A 87 -19.83 6.28 -0.81
CA SER A 87 -19.95 5.91 -2.22
C SER A 87 -18.80 6.53 -3.01
N GLU A 88 -18.06 5.70 -3.75
CA GLU A 88 -17.07 6.12 -4.75
C GLU A 88 -16.03 7.16 -4.26
N PRO A 89 -15.31 6.96 -3.14
CA PRO A 89 -14.22 7.85 -2.76
C PRO A 89 -13.17 7.95 -3.87
N ALA A 90 -12.64 9.15 -4.14
CA ALA A 90 -11.50 9.29 -5.06
C ALA A 90 -10.17 8.95 -4.38
N LEU A 91 -10.10 9.10 -3.05
CA LEU A 91 -8.93 8.77 -2.24
C LEU A 91 -9.34 7.87 -1.07
N VAL A 92 -8.65 6.75 -0.93
CA VAL A 92 -8.74 5.90 0.27
C VAL A 92 -7.35 5.72 0.84
N VAL A 93 -7.17 6.15 2.08
CA VAL A 93 -5.95 5.92 2.86
C VAL A 93 -6.14 4.67 3.71
N LEU A 94 -5.23 3.71 3.61
CA LEU A 94 -5.16 2.52 4.46
C LEU A 94 -3.96 2.67 5.39
N CYS A 95 -4.16 2.67 6.70
CA CYS A 95 -3.06 2.90 7.64
C CYS A 95 -3.22 2.21 9.00
N GLY A 96 -2.11 2.16 9.75
CA GLY A 96 -2.08 1.69 11.13
C GLY A 96 -2.31 0.19 11.29
N GLY A 97 -2.35 -0.24 12.55
CA GLY A 97 -2.52 -1.63 12.97
C GLY A 97 -1.34 -2.52 12.57
N ASP A 98 -1.62 -3.81 12.39
CA ASP A 98 -0.66 -4.79 11.91
C ASP A 98 -1.06 -5.31 10.51
N ALA A 99 -0.09 -5.89 9.80
CA ALA A 99 -0.31 -6.36 8.43
C ALA A 99 -1.27 -7.55 8.37
N ALA A 100 -1.32 -8.41 9.39
CA ALA A 100 -2.21 -9.57 9.41
C ALA A 100 -3.68 -9.15 9.55
N ALA A 101 -3.98 -8.14 10.37
CA ALA A 101 -5.31 -7.54 10.48
C ALA A 101 -5.78 -6.96 9.13
N TRP A 102 -4.88 -6.37 8.35
CA TRP A 102 -5.19 -5.93 6.99
C TRP A 102 -5.42 -7.09 6.03
N VAL A 103 -4.65 -8.18 6.14
CA VAL A 103 -4.87 -9.39 5.34
C VAL A 103 -6.26 -9.98 5.60
N GLU A 104 -6.65 -10.11 6.87
CA GLU A 104 -7.97 -10.59 7.26
C GLU A 104 -9.09 -9.66 6.75
N ALA A 105 -8.91 -8.34 6.91
CA ALA A 105 -9.90 -7.38 6.47
C ALA A 105 -10.05 -7.38 4.95
N LEU A 106 -8.95 -7.41 4.19
CA LEU A 106 -8.97 -7.32 2.73
C LEU A 106 -9.25 -8.65 2.03
N ALA A 107 -9.51 -9.73 2.77
CA ALA A 107 -9.95 -11.00 2.20
C ALA A 107 -11.22 -10.80 1.33
N GLU A 108 -11.30 -11.50 0.21
CA GLU A 108 -12.32 -11.29 -0.83
C GLU A 108 -13.73 -11.59 -0.36
N GLU A 109 -13.87 -12.38 0.69
CA GLU A 109 -15.14 -12.79 1.26
C GLU A 109 -15.74 -11.70 2.14
N THR A 110 -14.91 -10.77 2.65
CA THR A 110 -15.35 -9.72 3.55
C THR A 110 -16.03 -8.57 2.78
N PRO A 111 -17.00 -7.86 3.40
CA PRO A 111 -17.61 -6.68 2.78
C PRO A 111 -16.60 -5.57 2.46
N ILE A 112 -15.62 -5.35 3.34
CA ILE A 112 -14.60 -4.31 3.17
C ILE A 112 -13.64 -4.68 2.02
N GLY A 113 -13.20 -5.94 1.95
CA GLY A 113 -12.35 -6.44 0.87
C GLY A 113 -13.00 -6.30 -0.51
N LYS A 114 -14.27 -6.69 -0.65
CA LYS A 114 -15.05 -6.49 -1.89
C LYS A 114 -15.20 -5.03 -2.27
N SER A 115 -15.51 -4.17 -1.30
CA SER A 115 -15.68 -2.74 -1.54
C SER A 115 -14.37 -2.11 -2.00
N LEU A 116 -13.26 -2.40 -1.31
CA LEU A 116 -11.95 -1.86 -1.66
C LEU A 116 -11.41 -2.42 -2.98
N ALA A 117 -11.68 -3.69 -3.30
CA ALA A 117 -11.36 -4.26 -4.60
C ALA A 117 -12.06 -3.51 -5.75
N THR A 118 -13.34 -3.17 -5.57
CA THR A 118 -14.09 -2.37 -6.54
C THR A 118 -13.51 -0.96 -6.67
N LEU A 119 -13.23 -0.31 -5.54
CA LEU A 119 -12.67 1.05 -5.52
C LEU A 119 -11.26 1.12 -6.11
N ALA A 120 -10.45 0.08 -5.98
CA ALA A 120 -9.09 0.03 -6.51
C ALA A 120 -9.03 0.13 -8.05
N GLU A 121 -10.15 -0.07 -8.74
CA GLU A 121 -10.24 0.10 -10.20
C GLU A 121 -10.47 1.55 -10.64
N GLU A 122 -10.91 2.45 -9.74
CA GLU A 122 -11.34 3.82 -10.12
C GLU A 122 -10.84 4.91 -9.16
N SER A 123 -10.14 4.52 -8.11
CA SER A 123 -9.74 5.39 -7.01
C SER A 123 -8.23 5.32 -6.80
N LEU A 124 -7.70 6.30 -6.08
CA LEU A 124 -6.36 6.23 -5.53
C LEU A 124 -6.42 5.57 -4.16
N ILE A 125 -5.72 4.44 -4.02
CA ILE A 125 -5.50 3.76 -2.75
C ILE A 125 -4.10 4.11 -2.27
N LEU A 126 -3.98 4.84 -1.16
CA LEU A 126 -2.72 5.10 -0.48
C LEU A 126 -2.59 4.17 0.71
N ALA A 127 -1.70 3.18 0.62
CA ALA A 127 -1.43 2.24 1.69
C ALA A 127 -0.14 2.63 2.43
N ALA A 128 -0.23 2.68 3.76
CA ALA A 128 0.85 3.14 4.63
C ALA A 128 1.29 2.05 5.61
N GLY A 129 2.60 1.80 5.63
CA GLY A 129 3.23 0.92 6.61
C GLY A 129 2.64 -0.50 6.57
N PRO A 130 2.13 -1.03 7.70
CA PRO A 130 1.57 -2.37 7.75
C PRO A 130 0.48 -2.65 6.69
N ALA A 131 -0.32 -1.65 6.33
CA ALA A 131 -1.28 -1.77 5.23
C ALA A 131 -0.58 -2.00 3.88
N ALA A 132 0.50 -1.27 3.59
CA ALA A 132 1.29 -1.45 2.38
C ALA A 132 1.95 -2.83 2.31
N ALA A 133 2.44 -3.34 3.45
CA ALA A 133 2.97 -4.69 3.56
C ALA A 133 1.90 -5.73 3.17
N ALA A 134 0.69 -5.62 3.74
CA ALA A 134 -0.43 -6.55 3.53
C ALA A 134 -0.82 -6.73 2.06
N LEU A 135 -0.61 -5.71 1.22
CA LEU A 135 -0.95 -5.76 -0.20
C LEU A 135 -0.02 -6.66 -1.04
N GLY A 136 1.15 -7.02 -0.52
CA GLY A 136 2.04 -7.99 -1.15
C GLY A 136 1.42 -9.39 -1.23
N ALA A 137 2.06 -10.28 -1.99
CA ALA A 137 1.73 -11.70 -1.98
C ALA A 137 2.17 -12.40 -0.68
N TRP A 138 3.18 -11.83 -0.01
CA TRP A 138 3.75 -12.33 1.23
C TRP A 138 3.99 -11.16 2.18
N ILE A 139 3.74 -11.38 3.47
CA ILE A 139 4.09 -10.45 4.53
C ILE A 139 5.12 -11.05 5.46
N ALA A 140 5.85 -10.17 6.13
CA ALA A 140 6.91 -10.50 7.07
C ALA A 140 6.52 -9.97 8.46
N PRO A 141 5.60 -10.62 9.20
CA PRO A 141 5.09 -10.10 10.47
C PRO A 141 6.21 -9.86 11.47
N ALA A 142 6.04 -8.87 12.35
CA ALA A 142 7.00 -8.61 13.40
C ALA A 142 7.00 -9.78 14.40
N GLY A 143 8.18 -10.29 14.75
CA GLY A 143 8.32 -11.37 15.75
C GLY A 143 8.05 -12.78 15.22
N GLU A 144 7.61 -12.95 13.97
CA GLU A 144 7.43 -14.27 13.37
C GLU A 144 8.67 -14.74 12.59
N ALA A 145 8.95 -16.04 12.62
CA ALA A 145 10.08 -16.61 11.91
C ALA A 145 9.82 -16.68 10.39
N ASP A 146 8.60 -17.04 10.01
CA ASP A 146 8.22 -17.30 8.63
C ASP A 146 7.48 -16.12 7.99
N LEU A 147 7.44 -16.13 6.65
CA LEU A 147 6.53 -15.27 5.90
C LEU A 147 5.16 -15.94 5.84
N ILE A 148 4.10 -15.15 5.98
CA ILE A 148 2.72 -15.61 5.79
C ILE A 148 2.13 -14.98 4.52
N GLY A 149 1.01 -15.52 4.04
CA GLY A 149 0.34 -15.02 2.83
C GLY A 149 -0.21 -13.60 3.03
N GLY A 150 -0.02 -12.76 2.03
CA GLY A 150 -0.66 -11.44 1.94
C GLY A 150 -1.86 -11.43 1.00
N CYS A 151 -2.42 -10.24 0.74
CA CYS A 151 -3.61 -10.08 -0.10
C CYS A 151 -3.35 -10.27 -1.60
N SER A 152 -2.08 -10.30 -2.02
CA SER A 152 -1.68 -10.44 -3.43
C SER A 152 -2.30 -9.39 -4.36
N TRP A 153 -2.52 -8.17 -3.87
CA TRP A 153 -2.90 -7.04 -4.72
C TRP A 153 -1.75 -6.64 -5.62
N LEU A 154 -0.53 -6.70 -5.09
CA LEU A 154 0.71 -6.72 -5.84
C LEU A 154 1.20 -8.18 -5.90
N THR A 155 1.04 -8.81 -7.06
CA THR A 155 1.34 -10.24 -7.20
C THR A 155 2.84 -10.45 -7.08
N ASP A 156 3.22 -11.60 -6.50
CA ASP A 156 4.61 -12.03 -6.34
C ASP A 156 5.51 -11.13 -5.46
N ALA A 157 4.96 -10.07 -4.87
CA ALA A 157 5.71 -9.11 -4.08
C ALA A 157 5.79 -9.47 -2.59
N ILE A 158 6.92 -9.10 -1.98
CA ILE A 158 7.07 -8.90 -0.55
C ILE A 158 7.30 -7.40 -0.34
N VAL A 159 6.36 -6.68 0.26
CA VAL A 159 6.52 -5.24 0.53
C VAL A 159 7.04 -5.07 1.96
N LEU A 160 8.14 -4.32 2.10
CA LEU A 160 8.85 -4.10 3.36
C LEU A 160 8.89 -2.58 3.66
N PRO A 161 7.84 -2.06 4.31
CA PRO A 161 7.83 -0.70 4.82
C PRO A 161 8.93 -0.49 5.86
N GLU A 162 9.49 0.71 5.89
CA GLU A 162 10.59 1.14 6.78
C GLU A 162 11.90 0.35 6.62
N VAL A 163 12.04 -0.43 5.53
CA VAL A 163 13.24 -1.21 5.22
C VAL A 163 13.90 -0.67 3.96
N ALA A 164 15.18 -0.30 4.06
CA ALA A 164 15.96 0.19 2.92
C ALA A 164 16.44 -0.94 2.00
N ASP A 165 16.99 -2.02 2.55
CA ASP A 165 17.49 -3.17 1.80
C ASP A 165 16.73 -4.45 2.18
N PRO A 166 15.83 -4.95 1.30
CA PRO A 166 15.16 -6.24 1.50
C PRO A 166 16.11 -7.42 1.72
N GLY A 167 17.34 -7.34 1.22
CA GLY A 167 18.35 -8.38 1.30
C GLY A 167 18.88 -8.60 2.71
N GLU A 168 18.71 -7.68 3.64
CA GLU A 168 19.15 -7.85 5.03
C GLU A 168 18.23 -8.82 5.81
N ALA A 169 16.96 -8.95 5.39
CA ALA A 169 16.02 -9.86 6.01
C ALA A 169 16.24 -11.30 5.54
N ALA A 170 16.79 -12.15 6.41
CA ALA A 170 17.11 -13.55 6.09
C ALA A 170 15.92 -14.33 5.49
N ARG A 171 14.73 -14.25 6.13
CA ARG A 171 13.49 -14.87 5.66
C ARG A 171 13.05 -14.40 4.26
N VAL A 172 13.30 -13.13 3.92
CA VAL A 172 13.02 -12.59 2.58
C VAL A 172 13.97 -13.21 1.56
N ARG A 173 15.28 -13.25 1.87
CA ARG A 173 16.26 -13.93 1.00
C ARG A 173 15.93 -15.40 0.77
N GLU A 174 15.56 -16.12 1.83
CA GLU A 174 15.18 -17.52 1.76
C GLU A 174 13.95 -17.72 0.86
N ARG A 175 12.92 -16.87 1.00
CA ARG A 175 11.75 -16.92 0.12
C ARG A 175 12.09 -16.63 -1.33
N LEU A 176 12.93 -15.62 -1.56
CA LEU A 176 13.40 -15.22 -2.89
C LEU A 176 14.34 -16.25 -3.54
N ALA A 177 14.88 -17.20 -2.80
CA ALA A 177 15.67 -18.31 -3.36
C ALA A 177 14.82 -19.38 -4.06
N SER A 178 13.49 -19.35 -3.88
CA SER A 178 12.57 -20.26 -4.57
C SER A 178 12.56 -20.03 -6.09
N PRO A 179 12.16 -21.04 -6.90
CA PRO A 179 12.06 -20.90 -8.36
C PRO A 179 10.90 -19.99 -8.80
N ALA A 180 10.03 -19.54 -7.88
CA ALA A 180 8.96 -18.60 -8.19
C ALA A 180 9.53 -17.21 -8.53
N ARG A 181 8.82 -16.45 -9.38
CA ARG A 181 9.20 -15.09 -9.81
C ARG A 181 8.86 -14.04 -8.76
N LEU A 182 9.30 -14.26 -7.53
CA LEU A 182 9.08 -13.36 -6.42
C LEU A 182 10.06 -12.19 -6.46
N TYR A 183 9.66 -11.06 -5.89
CA TYR A 183 10.53 -9.91 -5.64
C TYR A 183 10.16 -9.25 -4.32
N ALA A 184 11.10 -8.51 -3.74
CA ALA A 184 10.87 -7.73 -2.55
C ALA A 184 11.08 -6.24 -2.83
N VAL A 185 10.24 -5.40 -2.24
CA VAL A 185 10.31 -3.94 -2.33
C VAL A 185 10.61 -3.39 -0.95
N GLY A 186 11.77 -2.74 -0.81
CA GLY A 186 12.15 -1.98 0.37
C GLY A 186 11.66 -0.55 0.22
N LEU A 187 10.88 -0.07 1.18
CA LEU A 187 10.39 1.30 1.26
C LEU A 187 10.99 1.95 2.51
N PRO A 188 12.18 2.57 2.43
CA PRO A 188 12.70 3.36 3.55
C PRO A 188 11.89 4.65 3.75
N GLU A 189 12.14 5.37 4.86
CA GLU A 189 11.60 6.71 5.06
C GLU A 189 11.91 7.62 3.87
N GLY A 190 10.92 8.41 3.43
CA GLY A 190 11.05 9.28 2.26
C GLY A 190 10.78 8.59 0.93
N ALA A 191 10.62 7.26 0.88
CA ALA A 191 10.27 6.55 -0.34
C ALA A 191 8.75 6.48 -0.54
N ILE A 192 8.29 6.70 -1.77
CA ILE A 192 6.90 6.45 -2.17
C ILE A 192 6.93 5.81 -3.56
N LEU A 193 6.30 4.64 -3.67
CA LEU A 193 6.12 3.92 -4.93
C LEU A 193 4.66 4.01 -5.35
N ALA A 194 4.39 4.67 -6.47
CA ALA A 194 3.06 4.78 -7.03
C ALA A 194 2.93 3.91 -8.28
N LEU A 195 1.93 3.04 -8.28
CA LEU A 195 1.61 2.13 -9.37
C LEU A 195 0.29 2.56 -9.98
N GLY A 196 0.33 3.01 -11.21
CA GLY A 196 -0.80 3.57 -11.92
C GLY A 196 -1.38 2.63 -12.97
N PRO A 197 -2.46 3.07 -13.64
CA PRO A 197 -3.10 2.32 -14.71
C PRO A 197 -2.13 2.02 -15.86
N GLU A 198 -2.42 0.96 -16.63
CA GLU A 198 -1.61 0.56 -17.80
C GLU A 198 -0.16 0.19 -17.45
N GLY A 199 0.09 -0.20 -16.19
CA GLY A 199 1.43 -0.58 -15.73
C GLY A 199 2.36 0.60 -15.48
N ARG A 200 1.84 1.82 -15.30
CA ARG A 200 2.63 2.99 -14.92
C ARG A 200 3.28 2.78 -13.56
N VAL A 201 4.54 3.20 -13.45
CA VAL A 201 5.32 3.16 -12.21
C VAL A 201 5.98 4.51 -12.03
N GLU A 202 5.73 5.13 -10.88
CA GLU A 202 6.23 6.45 -10.54
C GLU A 202 6.84 6.45 -9.14
N LEU A 203 7.81 7.35 -8.96
CA LEU A 203 8.44 7.61 -7.67
C LEU A 203 7.97 8.99 -7.21
N TRP A 204 7.20 9.03 -6.12
CA TRP A 204 6.69 10.29 -5.56
C TRP A 204 7.45 10.74 -4.32
N GLY A 205 8.33 9.88 -3.81
CA GLY A 205 9.17 10.16 -2.66
C GLY A 205 10.51 10.77 -3.07
N SER A 206 11.14 11.49 -2.14
CA SER A 206 12.50 12.01 -2.31
C SER A 206 13.58 10.92 -2.25
N VAL A 207 13.25 9.76 -1.66
CA VAL A 207 14.12 8.59 -1.56
C VAL A 207 13.63 7.51 -2.52
N ARG A 208 14.58 6.78 -3.13
CA ARG A 208 14.25 5.68 -4.05
C ARG A 208 13.92 4.40 -3.27
N PRO A 209 12.86 3.66 -3.66
CA PRO A 209 12.63 2.31 -3.16
C PRO A 209 13.68 1.35 -3.72
N THR A 210 13.98 0.29 -2.97
CA THR A 210 14.89 -0.79 -3.39
C THR A 210 14.09 -1.98 -3.87
N ILE A 211 14.50 -2.60 -4.97
CA ILE A 211 13.87 -3.83 -5.47
C ILE A 211 14.90 -4.95 -5.47
N LEU A 212 14.58 -6.05 -4.79
CA LEU A 212 15.38 -7.27 -4.82
C LEU A 212 14.63 -8.36 -5.60
N LEU A 213 15.21 -8.80 -6.71
CA LEU A 213 14.64 -9.86 -7.54
C LEU A 213 15.04 -11.24 -7.03
N GLY A 214 14.07 -12.16 -6.95
CA GLY A 214 14.30 -13.56 -6.60
C GLY A 214 14.92 -14.40 -7.73
N ALA A 215 15.28 -15.64 -7.39
CA ALA A 215 15.96 -16.57 -8.29
C ALA A 215 15.14 -16.91 -9.54
N GLY A 216 13.80 -16.92 -9.44
CA GLY A 216 12.90 -17.15 -10.56
C GLY A 216 13.02 -16.13 -11.72
N TRP A 217 13.66 -14.98 -11.50
CA TRP A 217 13.89 -13.95 -12.52
C TRP A 217 15.16 -14.17 -13.35
N ARG A 218 16.07 -15.07 -12.96
CA ARG A 218 17.38 -15.23 -13.63
C ARG A 218 17.34 -15.85 -15.03
N ASN A 219 16.27 -16.59 -15.34
CA ASN A 219 16.08 -17.29 -16.62
C ASN A 219 14.82 -16.77 -17.36
N ALA A 220 14.38 -15.56 -17.02
CA ALA A 220 13.10 -15.00 -17.42
C ALA A 220 13.15 -14.33 -18.79
#